data_AF-A0A3D9DAK1-F1
#
_entry.id   AF-A0A3D9DAK1-F1
#
_cell.length_a   1.000
_cell.length_b   1.000
_cell.length_c   1.000
_cell.angle_alpha   90.00
_cell.angle_beta   90.00
_cell.angle_gamma   90.00
#
_symmetry.space_group_name_H-M   'P 1'
#
loop_
_entity.id
_entity.type
_entity.pdbx_description
1 polymer ?
#
loop_
_entity_poly.entity_id
_entity_poly.type
_entity_poly.pdbx_seq_one_letter_code
_entity_poly.pdbx_strand_id
1 'polypeptide(L)'
;MLYKEIHIGKFIKEMVDENEISMDRICNFLNKDDKFIENIYQSRSIDTDLLLRWSKLLEYDFFRLYSSHLILYAPPSAVNKNQKKSDKIPYFRKNIYTQEIKDFIMKRILSGEMTYGEVIKEYSIPKSTLHRWLQKNNDTTNG
;
A
#
# COMPACT_ATOMS: atom_id res chain seq x y z
N MET A 1 4.80 9.06 7.32
CA MET A 1 5.38 8.52 6.06
C MET A 1 4.42 7.47 5.53
N LEU A 2 4.07 7.51 4.23
CA LEU A 2 3.05 6.64 3.63
C LEU A 2 3.43 5.15 3.78
N TYR A 3 2.57 4.34 4.40
CA TYR A 3 2.75 2.89 4.62
C TYR A 3 4.03 2.46 5.35
N LYS A 4 4.79 3.36 5.97
CA LYS A 4 6.02 2.98 6.70
C LYS A 4 5.69 2.14 7.92
N GLU A 5 4.61 2.48 8.60
CA GLU A 5 4.04 1.69 9.67
C GLU A 5 2.60 1.33 9.28
N ILE A 6 2.30 0.04 9.29
CA ILE A 6 0.96 -0.46 8.99
C ILE A 6 0.32 -0.90 10.29
N HIS A 7 -0.85 -0.34 10.58
CA HIS A 7 -1.73 -0.78 11.65
C HIS A 7 -3.03 -1.28 11.03
N ILE A 8 -3.07 -2.56 10.67
CA ILE A 8 -4.12 -3.07 9.80
C ILE A 8 -5.52 -2.98 10.39
N GLY A 9 -5.65 -3.14 11.71
CA GLY A 9 -6.92 -2.99 12.41
C GLY A 9 -7.57 -1.62 12.21
N LYS A 10 -6.78 -0.55 12.18
CA LYS A 10 -7.28 0.83 11.98
C LYS A 10 -7.77 1.02 10.55
N PHE A 11 -7.01 0.55 9.56
CA PHE A 11 -7.44 0.59 8.16
C PHE A 11 -8.72 -0.21 7.92
N ILE A 12 -8.85 -1.38 8.55
CA ILE A 12 -10.09 -2.18 8.47
C ILE A 12 -11.26 -1.40 9.07
N LYS A 13 -11.07 -0.80 10.26
CA LYS A 13 -12.11 0.00 10.93
C LYS A 13 -12.53 1.19 10.07
N GLU A 14 -11.57 1.96 9.54
CA GLU A 14 -11.84 3.09 8.64
C GLU A 14 -12.65 2.65 7.43
N MET A 15 -12.27 1.54 6.77
CA MET A 15 -13.04 1.00 5.64
C MET A 15 -14.44 0.52 6.03
N VAL A 16 -14.62 -0.07 7.22
CA VAL A 16 -15.94 -0.46 7.74
C VAL A 16 -16.82 0.78 7.96
N ASP A 17 -16.26 1.80 8.60
CA ASP A 17 -16.95 3.05 8.91
C ASP A 17 -17.35 3.79 7.62
N GLU A 18 -16.44 3.92 6.64
CA GLU A 18 -16.69 4.59 5.35
C GLU A 18 -17.73 3.88 4.48
N ASN A 19 -17.79 2.54 4.55
CA ASN A 19 -18.75 1.75 3.79
C ASN A 19 -20.02 1.42 4.59
N GLU A 20 -20.15 1.99 5.80
CA GLU A 20 -21.30 1.81 6.70
C GLU A 20 -21.70 0.33 6.91
N ILE A 21 -20.70 -0.56 7.02
CA ILE A 21 -20.97 -2.00 7.16
C ILE A 21 -21.39 -2.30 8.61
N SER A 22 -22.58 -2.88 8.79
CA SER A 22 -23.08 -3.24 10.12
C SER A 22 -22.24 -4.34 10.78
N MET A 23 -22.11 -4.26 12.11
CA MET A 23 -21.45 -5.27 12.94
C MET A 23 -22.05 -6.67 12.69
N ASP A 24 -23.38 -6.79 12.62
CA ASP A 24 -24.07 -8.06 12.32
C ASP A 24 -23.60 -8.68 11.00
N ARG A 25 -23.45 -7.88 9.94
CA ARG A 25 -22.96 -8.37 8.64
C ARG A 25 -21.53 -8.88 8.74
N ILE A 26 -20.68 -8.16 9.48
CA ILE A 26 -19.28 -8.54 9.71
C ILE A 26 -19.21 -9.85 10.49
N CYS A 27 -19.90 -9.93 11.63
CA CYS A 27 -19.95 -11.10 12.49
C CYS A 27 -20.47 -12.33 11.75
N ASN A 28 -21.54 -12.18 10.97
CA ASN A 28 -22.09 -13.26 10.13
C ASN A 28 -21.11 -13.70 9.04
N PHE A 29 -20.49 -12.76 8.31
CA PHE A 29 -19.56 -13.09 7.24
C PHE A 29 -18.28 -13.74 7.76
N LEU A 30 -17.76 -13.27 8.89
CA LEU A 30 -16.53 -13.75 9.50
C LEU A 30 -16.74 -14.96 10.43
N ASN A 31 -17.97 -15.25 10.82
CA ASN A 31 -18.34 -16.24 11.83
C ASN A 31 -17.59 -15.98 13.15
N LYS A 32 -17.73 -14.74 13.65
CA LYS A 32 -17.06 -14.21 14.85
C LYS A 32 -18.02 -13.32 15.64
N ASP A 33 -17.69 -13.07 16.90
CA ASP A 33 -18.44 -12.17 17.77
C ASP A 33 -17.90 -10.74 17.75
N ASP A 34 -18.71 -9.79 18.22
CA ASP A 34 -18.40 -8.36 18.25
C ASP A 34 -17.09 -8.08 19.00
N LYS A 35 -16.84 -8.79 20.10
CA LYS A 35 -15.63 -8.64 20.89
C LYS A 35 -14.38 -9.00 20.08
N PHE A 36 -14.44 -10.06 19.29
CA PHE A 36 -13.36 -10.43 18.39
C PHE A 36 -13.12 -9.34 17.35
N ILE A 37 -14.19 -8.77 16.76
CA ILE A 37 -14.08 -7.70 15.78
C ILE A 37 -13.46 -6.43 16.38
N GLU A 38 -13.89 -6.02 17.57
CA GLU A 38 -13.31 -4.87 18.28
C GLU A 38 -11.82 -5.07 18.57
N ASN A 39 -11.40 -6.28 18.93
CA ASN A 39 -9.99 -6.61 19.12
C ASN A 39 -9.19 -6.50 17.79
N ILE A 40 -9.81 -6.85 16.66
CA ILE A 40 -9.18 -6.68 15.34
C ILE A 40 -8.90 -5.21 15.07
N TYR A 41 -9.82 -4.30 15.38
CA TYR A 41 -9.63 -2.86 15.15
C TYR A 41 -8.44 -2.28 15.94
N GLN A 42 -8.15 -2.83 17.12
CA GLN A 42 -7.00 -2.44 17.94
C GLN A 42 -5.70 -3.18 17.57
N SER A 43 -5.77 -4.20 16.71
CA SER A 43 -4.61 -5.03 16.37
C SER A 43 -3.74 -4.39 15.28
N ARG A 44 -2.43 -4.25 15.56
CA ARG A 44 -1.46 -3.74 14.57
C ARG A 44 -1.34 -4.66 13.35
N SER A 45 -1.44 -5.97 13.56
CA SER A 45 -1.38 -7.02 12.55
C SER A 45 -2.40 -8.10 12.85
N ILE A 46 -2.84 -8.83 11.83
CA ILE A 46 -3.76 -9.96 11.97
C ILE A 46 -3.29 -11.12 11.09
N ASP A 47 -3.88 -12.29 11.32
CA ASP A 47 -3.65 -13.47 10.48
C ASP A 47 -3.99 -13.20 9.00
N THR A 48 -3.22 -13.77 8.07
CA THR A 48 -3.36 -13.48 6.64
C THR A 48 -4.62 -14.06 6.02
N ASP A 49 -5.11 -15.20 6.51
CA ASP A 49 -6.38 -15.77 6.03
C ASP A 49 -7.54 -14.91 6.49
N LEU A 50 -7.46 -14.39 7.72
CA LEU A 50 -8.43 -13.42 8.21
C LEU A 50 -8.38 -12.11 7.43
N LEU A 51 -7.18 -11.61 7.12
CA LEU A 51 -7.00 -10.41 6.29
C LEU A 51 -7.60 -10.60 4.88
N LEU A 52 -7.41 -11.77 4.28
CA LEU A 52 -8.01 -12.11 2.99
C LEU A 52 -9.55 -12.10 3.06
N ARG A 53 -10.14 -12.56 4.16
CA ARG A 53 -11.59 -12.50 4.37
C ARG A 53 -12.07 -11.06 4.52
N TRP A 54 -11.35 -10.23 5.28
CA TRP A 54 -11.63 -8.79 5.35
C TRP A 54 -11.55 -8.12 3.98
N SER A 55 -10.54 -8.45 3.18
CA SER A 55 -10.42 -7.97 1.81
C SER A 55 -11.61 -8.32 0.93
N LYS A 56 -12.17 -9.53 1.10
CA LYS A 56 -13.37 -9.95 0.37
C LYS A 56 -14.62 -9.24 0.86
N LEU A 57 -14.77 -9.06 2.18
CA LEU A 57 -15.93 -8.40 2.78
C LEU A 57 -16.02 -6.91 2.40
N LEU A 58 -14.87 -6.23 2.41
CA LEU A 58 -14.74 -4.80 2.17
C LEU A 58 -14.38 -4.47 0.71
N GLU A 59 -14.30 -5.49 -0.15
CA GLU A 59 -13.91 -5.36 -1.57
C GLU A 59 -12.61 -4.56 -1.79
N TYR A 60 -11.70 -4.64 -0.82
CA TYR A 60 -10.47 -3.86 -0.77
C TYR A 60 -9.24 -4.75 -0.55
N ASP A 61 -8.26 -4.64 -1.42
CA ASP A 61 -7.02 -5.42 -1.36
C ASP A 61 -6.03 -4.85 -0.32
N PHE A 62 -6.19 -5.24 0.94
CA PHE A 62 -5.34 -4.81 2.05
C PHE A 62 -3.88 -5.27 1.91
N PHE A 63 -3.59 -6.29 1.09
CA PHE A 63 -2.21 -6.73 0.84
C PHE A 63 -1.41 -5.69 0.06
N ARG A 64 -2.08 -4.73 -0.59
CA ARG A 64 -1.42 -3.59 -1.23
C ARG A 64 -0.74 -2.65 -0.26
N LEU A 65 -1.20 -2.53 0.98
CA LEU A 65 -0.52 -1.74 2.00
C LEU A 65 0.88 -2.33 2.26
N TYR A 66 0.96 -3.64 2.45
CA TYR A 66 2.22 -4.36 2.68
C TYR A 66 3.11 -4.39 1.43
N SER A 67 2.54 -4.64 0.26
CA SER A 67 3.28 -4.61 -1.00
C SER A 67 3.85 -3.22 -1.28
N SER A 68 3.09 -2.17 -0.97
CA SER A 68 3.53 -0.78 -1.10
C SER A 68 4.65 -0.44 -0.11
N HIS A 69 4.56 -0.94 1.13
CA HIS A 69 5.66 -0.84 2.09
C HIS A 69 6.94 -1.47 1.54
N LEU A 70 6.86 -2.67 0.97
CA LEU A 70 8.02 -3.33 0.35
C LEU A 70 8.57 -2.51 -0.82
N ILE A 71 7.72 -1.93 -1.66
CA ILE A 71 8.15 -1.10 -2.78
C ILE A 71 8.90 0.16 -2.31
N LEU A 72 8.43 0.81 -1.23
CA LEU A 72 8.96 2.07 -0.75
C LEU A 72 10.18 1.90 0.18
N TYR A 73 10.21 0.83 0.98
CA TYR A 73 11.16 0.72 2.10
C TYR A 73 12.01 -0.55 2.06
N ALA A 74 11.95 -1.35 0.98
CA ALA A 74 12.88 -2.46 0.81
C ALA A 74 14.34 -1.96 0.72
N PRO A 75 15.30 -2.75 1.24
CA PRO A 75 16.71 -2.36 1.17
C PRO A 75 17.19 -2.27 -0.28
N PRO A 76 18.12 -1.35 -0.61
CA PRO A 76 18.62 -1.14 -1.97
C PRO A 76 19.18 -2.41 -2.65
N SER A 77 19.69 -3.36 -1.86
CA SER A 77 20.20 -4.65 -2.35
C SER A 77 19.12 -5.55 -2.99
N ALA A 78 17.84 -5.30 -2.71
CA ALA A 78 16.72 -6.01 -3.33
C ALA A 78 16.53 -5.61 -4.80
N VAL A 79 16.86 -4.37 -5.17
CA VAL A 79 16.61 -3.80 -6.50
C VAL A 79 17.53 -4.41 -7.56
N ASN A 80 18.77 -4.77 -7.18
CA ASN A 80 19.84 -5.19 -8.11
C ASN A 80 19.99 -6.71 -8.28
N LYS A 81 19.19 -7.54 -7.60
CA LYS A 81 19.20 -8.98 -7.90
C LYS A 81 18.48 -9.22 -9.23
N ASN A 82 19.21 -9.73 -10.21
CA ASN A 82 18.63 -10.39 -11.39
C ASN A 82 17.91 -11.64 -10.87
N GLN A 83 16.66 -11.49 -10.43
CA GLN A 83 15.83 -12.63 -10.09
C GLN A 83 15.68 -13.46 -11.36
N LYS A 84 16.29 -14.65 -11.37
CA LYS A 84 16.09 -15.61 -12.45
C LYS A 84 14.60 -15.92 -12.52
N LYS A 85 13.99 -15.72 -13.68
CA LYS A 85 12.63 -16.18 -13.94
C LYS A 85 12.60 -17.68 -13.68
N SER A 86 11.65 -18.12 -12.87
CA SER A 86 11.40 -19.51 -12.57
C SER A 86 10.00 -19.84 -13.07
N ASP A 87 9.86 -20.94 -13.79
CA ASP A 87 8.54 -21.41 -14.24
C ASP A 87 7.75 -22.08 -13.09
N LYS A 88 8.38 -22.31 -11.93
CA LYS A 88 7.77 -22.99 -10.78
C LYS A 88 7.05 -22.06 -9.82
N ILE A 89 7.32 -20.76 -9.86
CA ILE A 89 6.73 -19.78 -8.94
C ILE A 89 6.27 -18.53 -9.69
N PRO A 90 5.20 -17.86 -9.22
CA PRO A 90 4.76 -16.60 -9.81
C PRO A 90 5.89 -15.56 -9.83
N TYR A 91 6.06 -14.91 -10.98
CA TYR A 91 6.99 -13.79 -11.13
C TYR A 91 6.24 -12.47 -10.99
N PHE A 92 6.55 -11.71 -9.93
CA PHE A 92 5.99 -10.39 -9.71
C PHE A 92 6.89 -9.29 -10.27
N ARG A 93 6.29 -8.27 -10.88
CA ARG A 93 7.04 -7.09 -11.35
C ARG A 93 7.64 -6.37 -10.14
N LYS A 94 8.92 -5.97 -10.23
CA LYS A 94 9.66 -5.36 -9.11
C LYS A 94 8.92 -4.17 -8.46
N ASN A 95 8.33 -3.29 -9.26
CA ASN A 95 7.66 -2.09 -8.75
C ASN A 95 6.30 -1.86 -9.44
N ILE A 96 5.23 -1.78 -8.64
CA ILE A 96 3.89 -1.34 -9.07
C ILE A 96 3.50 -0.15 -8.19
N TYR A 97 3.93 1.05 -8.59
CA TYR A 97 3.56 2.28 -7.89
C TYR A 97 2.09 2.62 -8.19
N THR A 98 1.25 2.59 -7.16
CA THR A 98 -0.16 3.02 -7.23
C THR A 98 -0.25 4.53 -7.49
N GLN A 99 -1.43 5.00 -7.90
CA GLN A 99 -1.64 6.44 -8.07
C GLN A 99 -1.44 7.20 -6.75
N GLU A 100 -1.92 6.63 -5.64
CA GLU A 100 -1.71 7.18 -4.30
C GLU A 100 -0.22 7.35 -3.94
N ILE A 101 0.63 6.37 -4.25
CA ILE A 101 2.09 6.52 -4.07
C ILE A 101 2.63 7.67 -4.92
N LYS A 102 2.21 7.76 -6.19
CA LYS A 102 2.67 8.84 -7.08
C LYS A 102 2.27 10.19 -6.52
N ASP A 103 1.01 10.35 -6.13
CA ASP A 103 0.47 11.61 -5.63
C ASP A 103 1.17 12.02 -4.32
N PHE A 104 1.39 11.07 -3.41
CA PHE A 104 2.16 11.29 -2.19
C PHE A 104 3.57 11.80 -2.49
N ILE A 105 4.30 11.12 -3.39
CA ILE A 105 5.68 11.50 -3.73
C ILE A 105 5.71 12.86 -4.46
N MET A 106 4.81 13.08 -5.40
CA MET A 106 4.72 14.31 -6.16
C MET A 106 4.39 15.51 -5.27
N LYS A 107 3.45 15.35 -4.32
CA LYS A 107 3.09 16.40 -3.37
C LYS A 107 4.30 16.88 -2.57
N ARG A 108 5.15 15.98 -2.08
CA ARG A 108 6.36 16.33 -1.29
C ARG A 108 7.43 17.02 -2.11
N ILE A 109 7.55 16.68 -3.40
CA ILE A 109 8.46 17.36 -4.32
C ILE A 109 7.94 18.77 -4.63
N LEU A 110 6.66 18.88 -4.98
CA LEU A 110 6.05 20.15 -5.38
C LEU A 110 5.95 21.14 -4.20
N SER A 111 5.81 20.66 -2.97
CA SER A 111 5.85 21.50 -1.77
C SER A 111 7.26 21.92 -1.36
N GLY A 112 8.31 21.41 -2.00
CA GLY A 112 9.70 21.64 -1.63
C GLY A 112 10.15 20.90 -0.35
N GLU A 113 9.31 20.00 0.17
CA GLU A 113 9.64 19.22 1.38
C GLU A 113 10.75 18.20 1.12
N MET A 114 10.85 17.69 -0.11
CA MET A 114 11.90 16.76 -0.53
C MET A 114 12.40 17.09 -1.93
N THR A 115 13.71 16.98 -2.13
CA THR A 115 14.36 17.03 -3.44
C THR A 115 14.22 15.69 -4.17
N TYR A 116 14.44 15.71 -5.49
CA TYR A 116 14.49 14.50 -6.31
C TYR A 116 15.50 13.47 -5.79
N GLY A 117 16.68 13.92 -5.34
CA GLY A 117 17.72 13.05 -4.81
C GLY A 117 17.31 12.36 -3.51
N GLU A 118 16.63 13.08 -2.62
CA GLU A 118 16.12 12.54 -1.36
C GLU A 118 15.00 11.52 -1.60
N VAL A 119 14.09 11.77 -2.54
CA VAL A 119 13.03 10.81 -2.90
C VAL A 119 13.61 9.50 -3.45
N ILE A 120 14.62 9.60 -4.33
CA ILE A 120 15.30 8.40 -4.88
C ILE A 120 15.94 7.58 -3.77
N LYS A 121 16.59 8.25 -2.80
CA LYS A 121 17.30 7.60 -1.69
C LYS A 121 16.34 7.00 -0.65
N GLU A 122 15.34 7.77 -0.23
CA GLU A 122 14.42 7.39 0.86
C GLU A 122 13.43 6.31 0.41
N TYR A 123 12.89 6.40 -0.82
CA TYR A 123 11.82 5.51 -1.28
C TYR A 123 12.28 4.47 -2.32
N SER A 124 13.60 4.40 -2.59
CA SER A 124 14.17 3.53 -3.61
C SER A 124 13.51 3.65 -5.00
N ILE A 125 12.99 4.84 -5.33
CA ILE A 125 12.32 5.10 -6.61
C ILE A 125 13.38 5.36 -7.67
N PRO A 126 13.42 4.58 -8.77
CA PRO A 126 14.42 4.80 -9.82
C PRO A 126 14.27 6.20 -10.46
N LYS A 127 15.40 6.87 -10.72
CA LYS A 127 15.45 8.20 -11.37
C LYS A 127 14.60 8.27 -12.65
N SER A 128 14.66 7.23 -13.49
CA SER A 128 13.87 7.13 -14.72
C SER A 128 12.36 7.06 -14.46
N THR A 129 11.94 6.40 -13.38
CA THR A 129 10.52 6.33 -12.98
C THR A 129 10.03 7.70 -12.53
N LEU A 130 10.81 8.39 -11.69
CA LEU A 130 10.44 9.71 -11.18
C LEU A 130 10.36 10.75 -12.31
N HIS A 131 11.32 10.74 -13.24
CA HIS A 131 11.31 11.60 -14.42
C HIS A 131 10.04 11.44 -15.25
N ARG A 132 9.57 10.20 -15.45
CA ARG A 132 8.33 9.91 -16.19
C ARG A 132 7.08 10.45 -15.48
N TRP A 133 7.06 10.48 -14.14
CA TRP A 133 5.93 11.07 -13.40
C TRP A 133 5.86 12.58 -13.57
N LEU A 134 7.01 13.25 -13.58
CA LEU A 134 7.09 14.70 -13.75
C LEU A 134 6.65 15.16 -15.14
N GLN A 135 7.07 14.45 -16.19
CA GLN A 135 6.64 14.77 -17.56
C GLN A 135 5.12 14.78 -17.68
N LYS A 136 4.46 13.74 -17.14
CA LYS A 136 3.01 13.63 -17.19
C LYS A 136 2.28 14.75 -16.44
N ASN A 137 2.85 15.25 -15.33
CA ASN A 137 2.26 16.34 -14.58
C ASN A 137 2.41 17.69 -15.30
N ASN A 138 3.55 17.94 -15.95
CA ASN A 138 3.77 19.18 -16.73
C ASN A 138 2.83 19.27 -17.94
N ASP A 139 2.50 18.13 -18.57
CA ASP A 139 1.52 18.07 -19.66
C ASP A 139 0.08 18.35 -19.17
N THR A 140 -0.21 18.10 -17.89
CA THR A 140 -1.55 18.30 -17.30
C THR A 140 -1.75 19.74 -16.79
N THR A 141 -0.68 20.46 -16.48
CA THR A 141 -0.74 21.88 -16.06
C THR A 141 -0.77 22.88 -17.23
N ASN A 142 -0.56 22.43 -18.47
CA ASN A 142 -0.55 23.26 -19.68
C ASN A 142 -1.75 22.98 -20.62
N GLY A 143 -2.82 22.38 -20.10
CA GLY A 143 -4.05 22.06 -20.84
C GLY A 143 -5.28 22.73 -20.24
#